data_AF-A0A524D284-F1
#
_entry.id   AF-A0A524D284-F1
#
_cell.length_a   1.000
_cell.length_b   1.000
_cell.length_c   1.000
_cell.angle_alpha   90.00
_cell.angle_beta   90.00
_cell.angle_gamma   90.00
#
_symmetry.space_group_name_H-M   'P 1'
#
loop_
_entity.id
_entity.type
_entity.pdbx_description
1 polymer ?
#
loop_
_entity_poly.entity_id
_entity_poly.type
_entity_poly.pdbx_seq_one_letter_code
_entity_poly.pdbx_strand_id
1 'polypeptide(L)'
;MEKLTCNSLRKADAGKKIALDGWVHTIRDHGDTFFIDLRDREGITQLVAKRENVPEEVFDKLNAVTRESVIQVEGNVKERPPGTENEDLDTGEIEIEVNNIKILNMCQQLPYHWKDYDKASPEVRLKYRYIDLRAPNLYKNMRIRSQVTTETYKFLQEKGFIHVETPM
;
A
#
# COMPACT_ATOMS: atom_id res chain seq x y z
N MET A 1 5.42 9.73 15.49
CA MET A 1 6.10 9.66 14.19
C MET A 1 5.19 10.28 13.15
N GLU A 2 5.74 10.99 12.17
CA GLU A 2 4.98 11.55 11.04
C GLU A 2 4.37 10.41 10.21
N LYS A 3 3.14 10.60 9.72
CA LYS A 3 2.43 9.56 8.97
C LYS A 3 2.88 9.57 7.51
N LEU A 4 3.75 8.64 7.15
CA LEU A 4 4.27 8.47 5.79
C LEU A 4 3.36 7.56 4.97
N THR A 5 3.37 7.76 3.64
CA THR A 5 2.70 6.87 2.69
C THR A 5 3.71 5.92 2.07
N CYS A 6 3.26 4.76 1.62
CA CYS A 6 4.08 3.75 0.94
C CYS A 6 4.62 4.20 -0.42
N ASN A 7 4.38 5.46 -0.85
CA ASN A 7 4.96 6.02 -2.07
C ASN A 7 5.64 7.38 -1.84
N SER A 8 5.83 7.78 -0.59
CA SER A 8 6.39 9.10 -0.25
C SER A 8 7.92 9.14 -0.20
N LEU A 9 8.58 7.99 -0.04
CA LEU A 9 10.02 7.91 0.19
C LEU A 9 10.82 7.95 -1.10
N ARG A 10 11.97 8.61 -1.07
CA ARG A 10 12.91 8.74 -2.19
C ARG A 10 14.33 8.43 -1.74
N LYS A 11 15.26 8.37 -2.68
CA LYS A 11 16.70 8.17 -2.41
C LYS A 11 17.25 9.15 -1.36
N ALA A 12 16.78 10.40 -1.38
CA ALA A 12 17.16 11.44 -0.40
C ALA A 12 16.74 11.12 1.05
N ASP A 13 15.88 10.13 1.28
CA ASP A 13 15.44 9.69 2.60
C ASP A 13 16.30 8.57 3.20
N ALA A 14 17.34 8.11 2.49
CA ALA A 14 18.24 7.06 2.96
C ALA A 14 18.82 7.38 4.35
N GLY A 15 18.84 6.36 5.22
CA GLY A 15 19.28 6.46 6.62
C GLY A 15 18.19 6.92 7.60
N LYS A 16 17.02 7.37 7.14
CA LYS A 16 15.92 7.74 8.04
C LYS A 16 15.26 6.50 8.64
N LYS A 17 14.92 6.59 9.93
CA LYS A 17 14.04 5.63 10.61
C LYS A 17 12.59 6.02 10.40
N ILE A 18 11.78 5.10 9.89
CA ILE A 18 10.40 5.35 9.49
C ILE A 18 9.45 4.29 10.07
N ALA A 19 8.16 4.60 10.01
CA ALA A 19 7.09 3.64 10.18
C ALA A 19 6.12 3.74 8.99
N LEU A 20 5.73 2.61 8.42
CA LEU A 20 4.76 2.51 7.33
C LEU A 20 3.65 1.52 7.69
N ASP A 21 2.43 1.88 7.32
CA ASP A 21 1.25 1.03 7.44
C ASP A 21 0.74 0.69 6.04
N GLY A 22 0.36 -0.57 5.81
CA GLY A 22 -0.18 -0.94 4.51
C GLY A 22 -0.67 -2.38 4.43
N TRP A 23 -1.06 -2.75 3.22
CA TRP A 23 -1.41 -4.11 2.84
C TRP A 23 -0.20 -4.83 2.25
N VAL A 24 0.02 -6.06 2.68
CA VAL A 24 1.01 -6.96 2.08
C VAL A 24 0.58 -7.27 0.65
N HIS A 25 1.29 -6.75 -0.34
CA HIS A 25 0.94 -6.89 -1.75
C HIS A 25 1.57 -8.15 -2.36
N THR A 26 2.88 -8.32 -2.20
CA THR A 26 3.58 -9.55 -2.58
C THR A 26 4.53 -9.98 -1.45
N ILE A 27 4.81 -11.28 -1.39
CA ILE A 27 5.79 -11.87 -0.48
C ILE A 27 6.69 -12.75 -1.35
N ARG A 28 8.00 -12.56 -1.23
CA ARG A 28 9.05 -13.37 -1.84
C ARG A 28 9.95 -13.86 -0.71
N ASP A 29 9.91 -15.17 -0.48
CA ASP A 29 10.67 -15.85 0.57
C ASP A 29 11.87 -16.57 -0.06
N HIS A 30 13.07 -16.24 0.41
CA HIS A 30 14.34 -16.85 0.00
C HIS A 30 15.00 -17.64 1.16
N GLY A 31 14.23 -18.08 2.15
CA GLY A 31 14.68 -18.86 3.31
C GLY A 31 15.21 -17.96 4.42
N ASP A 32 16.34 -17.29 4.19
CA ASP A 32 16.97 -16.38 5.18
C ASP A 32 16.66 -14.90 4.93
N THR A 33 15.91 -14.60 3.88
CA THR A 33 15.54 -13.23 3.50
C THR A 33 14.12 -13.16 2.97
N PHE A 34 13.33 -12.25 3.52
CA PHE A 34 12.02 -11.88 2.99
C PHE A 34 12.11 -10.56 2.21
N PHE A 35 11.50 -10.54 1.02
CA PHE A 35 11.14 -9.32 0.31
C PHE A 35 9.62 -9.20 0.25
N ILE A 36 9.10 -8.12 0.81
CA ILE A 36 7.66 -7.86 0.88
C ILE A 36 7.37 -6.52 0.21
N ASP A 37 6.44 -6.51 -0.74
CA ASP A 37 5.92 -5.25 -1.25
C ASP A 37 4.79 -4.78 -0.33
N LEU A 38 4.98 -3.64 0.34
CA LEU A 38 3.95 -3.01 1.17
C LEU A 38 3.24 -1.94 0.35
N ARG A 39 1.91 -2.03 0.28
CA ARG A 39 1.08 -1.13 -0.53
C ARG A 39 0.14 -0.32 0.35
N ASP A 40 -0.01 0.95 0.02
CA ASP A 40 -1.15 1.78 0.45
C ASP A 40 -1.88 2.41 -0.74
N ARG A 41 -2.65 3.47 -0.48
CA ARG A 41 -3.41 4.16 -1.52
C ARG A 41 -2.57 5.01 -2.47
N GLU A 42 -1.35 5.40 -2.08
CA GLU A 42 -0.48 6.24 -2.89
C GLU A 42 0.54 5.41 -3.68
N GLY A 43 0.84 4.17 -3.28
CA GLY A 43 1.70 3.27 -4.05
C GLY A 43 2.31 2.14 -3.22
N ILE A 44 3.51 1.70 -3.62
CA ILE A 44 4.18 0.49 -3.13
C ILE A 44 5.62 0.84 -2.71
N THR A 45 6.06 0.30 -1.58
CA THR A 45 7.47 0.31 -1.14
C THR A 45 7.92 -1.12 -0.83
N GLN A 46 9.16 -1.47 -1.20
CA GLN A 46 9.75 -2.76 -0.84
C GLN A 46 10.28 -2.76 0.58
N LEU A 47 9.96 -3.81 1.32
CA LEU A 47 10.53 -4.16 2.61
C LEU A 47 11.51 -5.31 2.41
N VAL A 48 12.64 -5.24 3.10
CA VAL A 48 13.63 -6.32 3.16
C VAL A 48 13.88 -6.69 4.63
N ALA A 49 13.87 -7.98 4.92
CA ALA A 49 14.21 -8.50 6.24
C ALA A 49 15.14 -9.69 6.07
N LYS A 50 16.37 -9.55 6.58
CA LYS A 50 17.35 -10.64 6.65
C LYS A 50 17.34 -11.22 8.05
N ARG A 51 17.33 -12.55 8.18
CA ARG A 51 17.25 -13.23 9.49
C ARG A 51 18.36 -12.81 10.46
N GLU A 52 19.57 -12.57 9.96
CA GLU A 52 20.71 -12.09 10.74
C GLU A 52 20.54 -10.67 11.32
N ASN A 53 19.65 -9.85 10.73
CA ASN A 53 19.48 -8.44 11.09
C ASN A 53 18.23 -8.18 11.93
N VAL A 54 17.37 -9.17 12.14
CA VAL A 54 16.10 -9.01 12.87
C VAL A 54 15.97 -10.04 13.99
N PRO A 55 15.28 -9.71 15.11
CA PRO A 55 14.94 -10.72 16.11
C PRO A 55 14.12 -11.86 15.52
N GLU A 56 14.32 -13.08 15.99
CA GLU A 56 13.60 -14.28 15.51
C GLU A 56 12.07 -14.08 15.56
N GLU A 57 11.54 -13.41 16.59
CA GLU A 57 10.10 -13.09 16.71
C GLU A 57 9.58 -12.22 15.54
N VAL A 58 10.41 -11.29 15.04
CA VAL A 58 10.06 -10.46 13.87
C VAL A 58 10.06 -11.32 12.62
N PHE A 59 11.04 -12.21 12.48
CA PHE A 59 11.15 -13.15 11.36
C PHE A 59 9.97 -14.13 11.32
N ASP A 60 9.57 -14.68 12.46
CA ASP A 60 8.40 -15.56 12.60
C ASP A 60 7.10 -14.84 12.21
N LYS A 61 6.94 -13.57 12.63
CA LYS A 61 5.80 -12.76 12.22
C LYS A 61 5.78 -12.52 10.71
N LEU A 62 6.92 -12.25 10.09
CA LEU A 62 7.04 -12.09 8.64
C LEU A 62 6.68 -13.38 7.90
N ASN A 63 7.07 -14.53 8.43
CA ASN A 63 6.70 -15.84 7.88
C ASN A 63 5.18 -16.12 8.03
N ALA A 64 4.56 -15.61 9.09
CA ALA A 64 3.13 -15.80 9.34
C ALA A 64 2.22 -14.90 8.48
N VAL A 65 2.69 -13.75 7.99
CA VAL A 65 1.83 -12.82 7.23
C VAL A 65 1.41 -13.41 5.90
N THR A 66 0.15 -13.18 5.53
CA THR A 66 -0.40 -13.57 4.23
C THR A 66 -0.60 -12.34 3.34
N ARG A 67 -0.73 -12.57 2.03
CA ARG A 67 -1.14 -11.51 1.09
C ARG A 67 -2.42 -10.84 1.57
N GLU A 68 -2.46 -9.53 1.40
CA GLU A 68 -3.54 -8.63 1.81
C GLU A 68 -3.74 -8.49 3.34
N SER A 69 -2.85 -9.07 4.15
CA SER A 69 -2.77 -8.75 5.59
C SER A 69 -2.38 -7.28 5.80
N VAL A 70 -2.90 -6.67 6.86
CA VAL A 70 -2.60 -5.29 7.24
C VAL A 70 -1.49 -5.30 8.28
N ILE A 71 -0.39 -4.64 7.97
CA ILE A 71 0.79 -4.60 8.83
C ILE A 71 1.27 -3.17 9.02
N GLN A 72 1.87 -2.92 10.18
CA GLN A 72 2.70 -1.77 10.46
C GLN A 72 4.15 -2.26 10.55
N VAL A 73 5.06 -1.56 9.89
CA VAL A 73 6.48 -1.89 9.85
C VAL A 73 7.28 -0.69 10.31
N GLU A 74 8.24 -0.92 11.19
CA GLU A 74 9.25 0.05 11.56
C GLU A 74 10.59 -0.39 10.99
N GLY A 75 11.32 0.53 10.36
CA GLY A 75 12.53 0.19 9.64
C GLY A 75 13.39 1.40 9.29
N ASN A 76 14.49 1.13 8.62
CA ASN A 76 15.39 2.16 8.10
C ASN A 76 15.33 2.19 6.58
N VAL A 77 15.27 3.38 5.99
CA VAL A 77 15.37 3.54 4.54
C VAL A 77 16.80 3.21 4.10
N LYS A 78 16.96 2.31 3.15
CA LYS A 78 18.23 1.98 2.51
C LYS A 78 18.11 2.17 1.01
N GLU A 79 19.21 2.58 0.38
CA GLU A 79 19.33 2.48 -1.06
C GLU A 79 19.36 1.00 -1.44
N ARG A 80 18.71 0.67 -2.57
CA ARG A 80 18.83 -0.66 -3.12
C ARG A 80 20.27 -0.92 -3.58
N PRO A 81 20.73 -2.18 -3.54
CA PRO A 81 22.01 -2.54 -4.16
C PRO A 81 22.05 -2.14 -5.65
N PRO A 82 23.21 -1.68 -6.16
CA PRO A 82 23.34 -1.32 -7.57
C PRO A 82 22.90 -2.45 -8.51
N GLY A 83 22.04 -2.13 -9.48
CA GLY A 83 21.47 -3.07 -10.43
C GLY A 83 20.17 -3.76 -9.97
N THR A 84 19.64 -3.37 -8.81
CA THR A 84 18.36 -3.88 -8.27
C THR A 84 17.28 -2.80 -8.15
N GLU A 85 17.56 -1.61 -8.67
CA GLU A 85 16.61 -0.52 -8.82
C GLU A 85 15.43 -0.96 -9.70
N ASN A 86 14.24 -0.46 -9.39
CA ASN A 86 13.03 -0.76 -10.15
C ASN A 86 12.42 0.52 -10.73
N GLU A 87 12.61 0.75 -12.03
CA GLU A 87 12.11 1.94 -12.72
C GLU A 87 10.57 2.05 -12.77
N ASP A 88 9.85 0.94 -12.55
CA ASP A 88 8.38 0.91 -12.53
C ASP A 88 7.79 1.47 -11.21
N LEU A 89 8.62 1.76 -10.20
CA LEU A 89 8.20 2.24 -8.89
C LEU A 89 8.86 3.58 -8.55
N ASP A 90 8.09 4.55 -8.06
CA ASP A 90 8.66 5.84 -7.61
C ASP A 90 9.61 5.67 -6.40
N THR A 91 9.44 4.60 -5.61
CA THR A 91 10.34 4.22 -4.52
C THR A 91 11.36 3.16 -4.95
N GLY A 92 11.54 2.96 -6.26
CA GLY A 92 12.31 1.87 -6.84
C GLY A 92 13.81 1.93 -6.59
N GLU A 93 14.33 3.09 -6.18
CA GLU A 93 15.74 3.28 -5.79
C GLU A 93 16.00 2.91 -4.32
N ILE A 94 14.95 2.69 -3.52
CA ILE A 94 15.06 2.42 -2.09
C ILE A 94 14.34 1.13 -1.67
N GLU A 95 14.66 0.69 -0.47
CA GLU A 95 13.95 -0.35 0.27
C GLU A 95 13.99 -0.04 1.77
N ILE A 96 13.09 -0.67 2.52
CA ILE A 96 13.03 -0.53 3.97
C ILE A 96 13.61 -1.76 4.62
N GLU A 97 14.76 -1.62 5.28
CA GLU A 97 15.25 -2.67 6.17
C GLU A 97 14.37 -2.72 7.42
N VAL A 98 13.64 -3.81 7.56
CA VAL A 98 12.68 -4.02 8.65
C VAL A 98 13.44 -4.22 9.95
N ASN A 99 13.07 -3.46 10.99
CA ASN A 99 13.54 -3.67 12.36
C ASN A 99 12.46 -4.35 13.22
N ASN A 100 11.20 -3.98 12.99
CA ASN A 100 10.07 -4.49 13.74
C ASN A 100 8.81 -4.54 12.86
N ILE A 101 7.91 -5.45 13.18
CA ILE A 101 6.62 -5.62 12.53
C ILE A 101 5.52 -5.81 13.56
N LYS A 102 4.38 -5.15 13.31
CA LYS A 102 3.13 -5.38 14.01
C LYS A 102 2.07 -5.79 12.99
N ILE A 103 1.51 -6.97 13.20
CA ILE A 103 0.36 -7.44 12.44
C ILE A 103 -0.88 -6.72 13.00
N LEU A 104 -1.46 -5.82 12.21
CA LEU A 104 -2.67 -5.09 12.59
C LEU A 104 -3.92 -5.92 12.31
N ASN A 105 -3.92 -6.66 11.20
CA ASN A 105 -4.98 -7.59 10.87
C ASN A 105 -4.50 -8.69 9.91
N MET A 106 -4.78 -9.95 10.24
CA MET A 106 -4.47 -11.08 9.36
C MET A 106 -5.54 -11.25 8.30
N CYS A 107 -5.12 -11.43 7.05
CA CYS A 107 -6.04 -11.69 5.95
C CYS A 107 -6.33 -13.18 5.81
N GLN A 108 -7.62 -13.52 5.77
CA GLN A 108 -8.08 -14.83 5.34
C GLN A 108 -7.97 -14.98 3.82
N GLN A 109 -8.14 -16.20 3.32
CA GLN A 109 -8.14 -16.46 1.89
C GLN A 109 -9.23 -15.64 1.19
N LEU A 110 -8.82 -14.85 0.19
CA LEU A 110 -9.73 -14.00 -0.57
C LEU A 110 -10.40 -14.78 -1.71
N PRO A 111 -11.63 -14.42 -2.09
CA PRO A 111 -12.36 -15.05 -3.20
C PRO A 111 -11.66 -14.84 -4.56
N TYR A 112 -10.92 -13.74 -4.70
CA TYR A 112 -10.02 -13.45 -5.82
C TYR A 112 -9.00 -12.41 -5.35
N HIS A 113 -7.87 -12.34 -6.05
CA HIS A 113 -6.89 -11.28 -5.87
C HIS A 113 -7.27 -10.09 -6.74
N TRP A 114 -7.10 -8.85 -6.25
CA TRP A 114 -7.51 -7.66 -7.01
C TRP A 114 -6.78 -7.52 -8.36
N LYS A 115 -5.54 -8.04 -8.51
CA LYS A 115 -4.86 -8.08 -9.82
C LYS A 115 -5.55 -8.98 -10.84
N ASP A 116 -6.31 -9.96 -10.37
CA ASP A 116 -7.09 -10.89 -11.19
C ASP A 116 -8.55 -10.45 -11.29
N TYR A 117 -8.86 -9.17 -11.05
CA TYR A 117 -10.24 -8.67 -11.09
C TYR A 117 -10.91 -8.92 -12.45
N ASP A 118 -10.16 -8.86 -13.55
CA ASP A 118 -10.67 -9.14 -14.91
C ASP A 118 -11.06 -10.62 -15.10
N LYS A 119 -10.55 -11.52 -14.26
CA LYS A 119 -10.91 -12.96 -14.28
C LYS A 119 -12.13 -13.27 -13.41
N ALA A 120 -12.54 -12.34 -12.54
CA ALA A 120 -13.70 -12.51 -11.67
C ALA A 120 -14.97 -12.02 -12.37
N SER A 121 -16.08 -12.75 -12.20
CA SER A 121 -17.37 -12.33 -12.77
C SER A 121 -17.84 -11.00 -12.16
N PRO A 122 -18.60 -10.18 -12.90
CA PRO A 122 -19.17 -8.94 -12.37
C PRO A 122 -19.95 -9.14 -11.06
N GLU A 123 -20.68 -10.24 -10.92
CA GLU A 123 -21.44 -10.58 -9.72
C GLU A 123 -20.53 -10.79 -8.50
N VAL A 124 -19.42 -11.54 -8.67
CA VAL A 124 -18.44 -11.76 -7.61
C VAL A 124 -17.77 -10.44 -7.23
N ARG A 125 -17.42 -9.62 -8.22
CA ARG A 125 -16.81 -8.31 -8.01
C ARG A 125 -17.73 -7.36 -7.25
N LEU A 126 -19.01 -7.32 -7.58
CA LEU A 126 -20.00 -6.50 -6.88
C LEU A 126 -20.26 -7.02 -5.47
N LYS A 127 -20.35 -8.34 -5.27
CA LYS A 127 -20.49 -8.94 -3.94
C LYS A 127 -19.31 -8.60 -3.03
N TYR A 128 -18.09 -8.61 -3.57
CA TYR A 128 -16.86 -8.30 -2.83
C TYR A 128 -16.24 -6.97 -3.30
N ARG A 129 -17.09 -5.95 -3.51
CA ARG A 129 -16.65 -4.66 -4.07
C ARG A 129 -15.59 -3.96 -3.22
N TYR A 130 -15.57 -4.23 -1.91
CA TYR A 130 -14.55 -3.71 -0.99
C TYR A 130 -13.13 -4.23 -1.29
N ILE A 131 -12.99 -5.39 -1.94
CA ILE A 131 -11.70 -5.91 -2.46
C ILE A 131 -11.40 -5.24 -3.80
N ASP A 132 -12.38 -5.21 -4.69
CA ASP A 132 -12.26 -4.65 -6.04
C ASP A 132 -11.81 -3.17 -6.00
N LEU A 133 -12.35 -2.38 -5.07
CA LEU A 133 -11.99 -0.97 -4.90
C LEU A 133 -10.53 -0.73 -4.46
N ARG A 134 -9.78 -1.78 -4.08
CA ARG A 134 -8.33 -1.70 -3.85
C ARG A 134 -7.52 -1.69 -5.15
N ALA A 135 -8.14 -2.00 -6.29
CA ALA A 135 -7.48 -1.93 -7.58
C ALA A 135 -7.13 -0.46 -7.93
N PRO A 136 -5.88 -0.17 -8.36
CA PRO A 136 -5.42 1.21 -8.61
C PRO A 136 -6.29 1.99 -9.60
N ASN A 137 -6.83 1.34 -10.62
CA ASN A 137 -7.71 1.95 -11.61
C ASN A 137 -9.05 2.40 -11.00
N LEU A 138 -9.69 1.56 -10.18
CA LEU A 138 -10.95 1.90 -9.52
C LEU A 138 -10.74 2.97 -8.44
N TYR A 139 -9.65 2.88 -7.68
CA TYR A 139 -9.28 3.93 -6.74
C TYR A 139 -9.06 5.28 -7.44
N LYS A 140 -8.33 5.29 -8.57
CA LYS A 140 -8.12 6.48 -9.41
C LYS A 140 -9.44 7.06 -9.89
N ASN A 141 -10.38 6.23 -10.37
CA ASN A 141 -11.70 6.69 -10.81
C ASN A 141 -12.48 7.38 -9.68
N MET A 142 -12.46 6.81 -8.46
CA MET A 142 -13.13 7.41 -7.30
C MET A 142 -12.46 8.73 -6.88
N ARG A 143 -11.12 8.81 -6.94
CA ARG A 143 -10.37 10.04 -6.65
C ARG A 143 -10.69 11.15 -7.65
N ILE A 144 -10.70 10.84 -8.95
CA ILE A 144 -11.08 11.79 -10.01
C ILE A 144 -12.52 12.27 -9.81
N ARG A 145 -13.46 11.36 -9.57
CA ARG A 145 -14.86 11.73 -9.31
C ARG A 145 -14.97 12.69 -8.13
N SER A 146 -14.27 12.40 -7.03
CA SER A 146 -14.25 13.27 -5.84
C SER A 146 -13.68 14.65 -6.15
N GLN A 147 -12.57 14.72 -6.89
CA GLN A 147 -11.96 15.98 -7.32
C GLN A 147 -12.90 16.80 -8.21
N VAL A 148 -13.45 16.20 -9.27
CA VAL A 148 -14.39 16.87 -10.19
C VAL A 148 -15.60 17.41 -9.43
N THR A 149 -16.16 16.62 -8.52
CA THR A 149 -17.30 17.02 -7.69
C THR A 149 -16.93 18.23 -6.82
N THR A 150 -15.77 18.16 -6.15
CA THR A 150 -15.26 19.24 -5.29
C THR A 150 -15.03 20.53 -6.07
N GLU A 151 -14.36 20.46 -7.22
CA GLU A 151 -14.06 21.64 -8.05
C GLU A 151 -15.33 22.25 -8.66
N THR A 152 -16.31 21.42 -9.02
CA THR A 152 -17.62 21.89 -9.49
C THR A 152 -18.33 22.71 -8.40
N TYR A 153 -18.35 22.20 -7.17
CA TYR A 153 -18.96 22.93 -6.05
C TYR A 153 -18.22 24.23 -5.73
N LYS A 154 -16.89 24.22 -5.71
CA LYS A 154 -16.09 25.44 -5.51
C LYS A 154 -16.43 26.50 -6.57
N PHE A 155 -16.46 26.11 -7.84
CA PHE A 155 -16.80 27.01 -8.94
C PHE A 155 -18.19 27.63 -8.77
N LEU A 156 -19.20 26.82 -8.45
CA LEU A 156 -20.57 27.31 -8.24
C LEU A 156 -20.65 28.25 -7.03
N GLN A 157 -19.96 27.92 -5.94
CA GLN A 157 -19.90 28.76 -4.73
C GLN A 157 -19.25 30.11 -5.02
N GLU A 158 -18.15 30.15 -5.79
CA GLU A 158 -17.51 31.39 -6.24
C GLU A 158 -18.42 32.26 -7.11
N LYS A 159 -19.42 31.65 -7.77
CA LYS A 159 -20.46 32.35 -8.55
C LYS A 159 -21.67 32.77 -7.72
N GLY A 160 -21.67 32.53 -6.41
CA GLY A 160 -22.77 32.90 -5.51
C GLY A 160 -23.93 31.90 -5.49
N PHE A 161 -23.76 30.71 -6.09
CA PHE A 161 -24.74 29.63 -5.91
C PHE A 161 -24.62 29.04 -4.50
N ILE A 162 -25.74 28.56 -3.97
CA ILE A 162 -25.82 27.88 -2.67
C ILE A 162 -26.11 26.39 -2.88
N HIS A 163 -25.53 25.54 -2.03
CA HIS A 163 -25.80 24.11 -2.02
C HIS A 163 -27.09 23.83 -1.25
N VAL A 164 -28.13 23.34 -1.94
CA VAL A 164 -29.46 23.06 -1.38
C VAL A 164 -29.78 21.58 -1.58
N GLU A 165 -30.03 20.87 -0.49
CA GLU A 165 -30.50 19.48 -0.52
C GLU A 165 -32.03 19.46 -0.70
N THR A 166 -32.52 18.68 -1.67
CA THR A 166 -33.96 18.48 -1.91
C THR A 166 -34.45 17.18 -1.26
N PRO A 167 -35.70 17.11 -0.79
CA PRO A 167 -36.25 15.89 -0.21
C PRO A 167 -36.12 14.66 -1.14
N MET A 168 -35.82 13.49 -0.55
CA MET A 168 -35.67 12.18 -1.22
C MET A 168 -36.81 11.22 -0.88
#